data_AF-A0AAX2ZJ68-F1
#
_entry.id   AF-A0AAX2ZJ68-F1
#
_cell.length_a   1.000
_cell.length_b   1.000
_cell.length_c   1.000
_cell.angle_alpha   90.00
_cell.angle_beta   90.00
_cell.angle_gamma   90.00
#
_symmetry.space_group_name_H-M   'P 1'
#
loop_
_entity.id
_entity.type
_entity.pdbx_description
1 polymer ?
#
loop_
_entity_poly.entity_id
_entity_poly.type
_entity_poly.pdbx_seq_one_letter_code
_entity_poly.pdbx_strand_id
1 'polypeptide(L)'
;MRWILVFILLYLIPLTVLFKNYKSFKRACIYGSIYIVLSTTMVITNIYLSGLRVLEDTLDFEDDLVLETYLDQHNTQTIYNKQDIKKSDLQKIDEFKKDIYSIERIALIPMRECLPYTNNLQKGLENLTQIKDDVVYAKEMCEDVVEIYDNMKVPTLSKDEYTQILDRAKVNVRKTYELRTLAMESSSNLIDTKNPIYINKITEYLKLSDKEITSFKNKINELKETIKEE
;
A
#
# COMPACT_ATOMS: atom_id res chain seq x y z
N MET A 1 -30.44 -2.76 14.76
CA MET A 1 -30.72 -2.43 13.34
C MET A 1 -29.52 -2.65 12.41
N ARG A 2 -28.32 -2.12 12.71
CA ARG A 2 -27.14 -2.16 11.80
C ARG A 2 -26.60 -3.57 11.48
N TRP A 3 -26.61 -4.49 12.45
CA TRP A 3 -26.11 -5.86 12.26
C TRP A 3 -27.03 -6.75 11.42
N ILE A 4 -28.35 -6.52 11.46
CA ILE A 4 -29.33 -7.31 10.69
C ILE A 4 -29.14 -7.10 9.18
N LEU A 5 -28.87 -5.86 8.76
CA LEU A 5 -28.56 -5.53 7.36
C LEU A 5 -27.26 -6.20 6.90
N VAL A 6 -26.24 -6.25 7.77
CA VAL A 6 -24.97 -6.93 7.49
C VAL A 6 -25.18 -8.43 7.32
N PHE A 7 -25.98 -9.07 8.18
CA PHE A 7 -26.33 -10.49 8.03
C PHE A 7 -27.14 -10.77 6.75
N ILE A 8 -28.09 -9.91 6.39
CA ILE A 8 -28.87 -10.04 5.16
C ILE A 8 -27.98 -9.91 3.92
N LEU A 9 -27.09 -8.90 3.87
CA LEU A 9 -26.19 -8.70 2.74
C LEU A 9 -25.11 -9.79 2.64
N LEU A 10 -24.67 -10.32 3.79
CA LEU A 10 -23.60 -11.33 3.86
C LEU A 10 -24.05 -12.78 3.61
N TYR A 11 -25.30 -13.12 3.90
CA TYR A 11 -25.76 -14.51 3.82
C TYR A 11 -26.85 -14.74 2.76
N LEU A 12 -27.64 -13.73 2.40
CA LEU A 12 -28.78 -13.90 1.51
C LEU A 12 -28.37 -13.87 0.03
N ILE A 13 -27.38 -13.04 -0.33
CA ILE A 13 -26.82 -12.97 -1.70
C ILE A 13 -26.10 -14.29 -2.09
N PRO A 14 -25.23 -14.89 -1.26
CA PRO A 14 -24.59 -16.17 -1.58
C PRO A 14 -25.59 -17.31 -1.77
N LEU A 15 -26.63 -17.34 -0.94
CA LEU A 15 -27.68 -18.37 -1.02
C LEU A 15 -28.40 -18.30 -2.37
N THR A 16 -28.73 -17.09 -2.83
CA THR A 16 -29.37 -16.90 -4.15
C THR A 16 -28.45 -17.26 -5.33
N VAL A 17 -27.14 -16.99 -5.23
CA VAL A 17 -26.14 -17.34 -6.28
C VAL A 17 -25.89 -18.85 -6.33
N LEU A 18 -25.83 -19.52 -5.17
CA LEU A 18 -25.71 -20.99 -5.07
C LEU A 18 -26.93 -21.69 -5.67
N PHE A 19 -28.15 -21.22 -5.37
CA PHE A 19 -29.38 -21.79 -5.93
C PHE A 19 -29.51 -21.54 -7.43
N LYS A 20 -29.07 -20.38 -7.95
CA LYS A 20 -29.18 -20.03 -9.37
C LYS A 20 -28.20 -20.80 -10.27
N ASN A 21 -27.05 -21.25 -9.75
CA ASN A 21 -26.00 -21.96 -10.49
C ASN A 21 -25.84 -23.45 -10.14
N TYR A 22 -26.87 -24.08 -9.54
CA TYR A 22 -26.79 -25.47 -9.03
C TYR A 22 -26.40 -26.54 -10.08
N LYS A 23 -26.61 -26.27 -11.38
CA LYS A 23 -26.28 -27.21 -12.47
C LYS A 23 -24.77 -27.42 -12.68
N SER A 24 -23.92 -26.55 -12.15
CA SER A 24 -22.46 -26.64 -12.33
C SER A 24 -21.75 -26.35 -10.99
N PHE A 25 -21.55 -27.41 -10.21
CA PHE A 25 -20.92 -27.39 -8.88
C PHE A 25 -19.56 -26.67 -8.86
N LYS A 26 -18.73 -26.89 -9.89
CA LYS A 26 -17.41 -26.25 -10.01
C LYS A 26 -17.50 -24.71 -10.02
N ARG A 27 -18.47 -24.12 -10.72
CA ARG A 27 -18.63 -22.65 -10.78
C ARG A 27 -19.20 -22.09 -9.47
N ALA A 28 -20.11 -22.81 -8.82
CA ALA A 28 -20.68 -22.39 -7.54
C ALA A 28 -19.61 -22.31 -6.43
N CYS A 29 -18.68 -23.27 -6.37
CA CYS A 29 -17.56 -23.23 -5.42
C CYS A 29 -16.60 -22.05 -5.68
N ILE A 30 -16.34 -21.71 -6.94
CA ILE A 30 -15.47 -20.57 -7.29
C ILE A 30 -16.09 -19.24 -6.86
N TYR A 31 -17.39 -19.04 -7.11
CA TYR A 31 -18.07 -17.82 -6.65
C TYR A 31 -18.20 -17.78 -5.11
N GLY A 32 -18.38 -18.93 -4.47
CA GLY A 32 -18.41 -19.04 -3.00
C GLY A 32 -17.08 -18.68 -2.35
N SER A 33 -15.95 -19.14 -2.89
CA SER A 33 -14.63 -18.86 -2.32
C SER A 33 -14.21 -17.39 -2.47
N ILE A 34 -14.46 -16.79 -3.63
CA ILE A 34 -14.21 -15.35 -3.88
C ILE A 34 -15.03 -14.49 -2.91
N TYR A 35 -16.29 -14.89 -2.68
CA TYR A 35 -17.18 -14.17 -1.78
C TYR A 35 -16.74 -14.22 -0.31
N ILE A 36 -16.31 -15.40 0.18
CA ILE A 36 -15.82 -15.54 1.55
C ILE A 36 -14.62 -14.61 1.78
N VAL A 37 -13.70 -14.53 0.83
CA VAL A 37 -12.52 -13.64 0.91
C VAL A 37 -12.92 -12.16 0.90
N LEU A 38 -13.89 -11.76 0.07
CA LEU A 38 -14.39 -10.38 0.04
C LEU A 38 -15.14 -10.02 1.33
N SER A 39 -15.93 -10.94 1.88
CA SER A 39 -16.65 -10.73 3.14
C SER A 39 -15.70 -10.62 4.32
N THR A 40 -14.67 -11.47 4.40
CA THR A 40 -13.73 -11.43 5.52
C THR A 40 -12.88 -10.17 5.47
N THR A 41 -12.40 -9.77 4.29
CA THR A 41 -11.66 -8.51 4.13
C THR A 41 -12.51 -7.30 4.49
N MET A 42 -13.78 -7.22 4.04
CA MET A 42 -14.67 -6.09 4.36
C MET A 42 -15.00 -5.99 5.85
N VAL A 43 -15.18 -7.12 6.55
CA VAL A 43 -15.42 -7.15 8.01
C VAL A 43 -14.17 -6.75 8.77
N ILE A 44 -12.99 -7.28 8.38
CA ILE A 44 -11.71 -6.91 8.97
C ILE A 44 -11.49 -5.40 8.80
N THR A 45 -11.62 -4.86 7.58
CA THR A 45 -11.46 -3.41 7.33
C THR A 45 -12.42 -2.56 8.17
N ASN A 46 -13.67 -2.98 8.37
CA ASN A 46 -14.63 -2.24 9.21
C ASN A 46 -14.27 -2.26 10.70
N ILE A 47 -13.76 -3.39 11.19
CA ILE A 47 -13.27 -3.54 12.57
C ILE A 47 -12.04 -2.66 12.78
N TYR A 48 -11.10 -2.65 11.83
CA TYR A 48 -9.91 -1.80 11.88
C TYR A 48 -10.27 -0.31 11.82
N LEU A 49 -11.19 0.10 10.93
CA LEU A 49 -11.60 1.50 10.82
C LEU A 49 -12.38 1.99 12.04
N SER A 50 -13.15 1.10 12.68
CA SER A 50 -13.82 1.39 13.95
C SER A 50 -12.83 1.45 15.11
N GLY A 51 -11.81 0.57 15.12
CA GLY A 51 -10.75 0.57 16.12
C GLY A 51 -9.83 1.80 16.02
N LEU A 52 -9.55 2.28 14.81
CA LEU A 52 -8.77 3.50 14.56
C LEU A 52 -9.47 4.76 15.11
N ARG A 53 -10.80 4.88 14.95
CA ARG A 53 -11.57 5.99 15.53
C ARG A 53 -11.60 5.96 17.06
N VAL A 54 -11.70 4.77 17.65
CA VAL A 54 -11.62 4.61 19.11
C VAL A 54 -10.21 4.95 19.63
N LEU A 55 -9.16 4.67 18.86
CA LEU A 55 -7.79 5.04 19.17
C LEU A 55 -7.54 6.55 19.09
N GLU A 56 -8.11 7.22 18.08
CA GLU A 56 -8.11 8.68 17.92
C GLU A 56 -8.83 9.36 19.11
N ASP A 57 -10.01 8.87 19.50
CA ASP A 57 -10.74 9.36 20.68
C ASP A 57 -9.98 9.12 22.01
N THR A 58 -9.17 8.06 22.12
CA THR A 58 -8.34 7.81 23.31
C THR A 58 -7.05 8.62 23.36
N LEU A 59 -6.51 9.05 22.23
CA LEU A 59 -5.32 9.90 22.16
C LEU A 59 -5.65 11.35 22.53
N ASP A 60 -6.85 11.84 22.18
CA ASP A 60 -7.38 13.11 22.69
C ASP A 60 -7.64 13.07 24.22
N PHE A 61 -7.83 11.88 24.79
CA PHE A 61 -7.97 11.65 26.24
C PHE A 61 -6.63 11.63 26.99
N GLU A 62 -5.52 11.29 26.31
CA GLU A 62 -4.19 11.15 26.93
C GLU A 62 -3.57 12.51 27.29
N ASP A 63 -3.90 13.58 26.54
CA ASP A 63 -3.54 14.97 26.87
C ASP A 63 -4.32 15.53 28.09
N ASP A 64 -5.54 15.03 28.34
CA ASP A 64 -6.38 15.39 29.51
C ASP A 64 -5.97 14.58 30.78
N LEU A 65 -5.36 13.40 30.61
CA LEU A 65 -4.88 12.55 31.73
C LEU A 65 -3.57 13.08 32.35
N VAL A 66 -2.72 13.72 31.55
CA VAL A 66 -1.55 14.47 32.04
C VAL A 66 -2.01 15.63 32.95
N LEU A 67 -3.16 16.25 32.65
CA LEU A 67 -3.79 17.29 33.48
C LEU A 67 -4.29 16.74 34.83
N GLU A 68 -4.83 15.51 34.86
CA GLU A 68 -5.19 14.80 36.11
C GLU A 68 -3.97 14.56 37.01
N THR A 69 -2.81 14.31 36.39
CA THR A 69 -1.52 14.09 37.08
C THR A 69 -1.02 15.35 37.82
N TYR A 70 -1.48 16.54 37.43
CA TYR A 70 -1.14 17.81 38.10
C TYR A 70 -2.10 18.21 39.24
N LEU A 71 -3.35 17.71 39.25
CA LEU A 71 -4.38 18.17 40.19
C LEU A 71 -4.40 17.42 41.54
N ASP A 72 -3.96 16.15 41.59
CA ASP A 72 -4.01 15.36 42.85
C ASP A 72 -2.81 15.63 43.80
N GLN A 73 -1.87 16.51 43.40
CA GLN A 73 -0.81 17.02 44.27
C GLN A 73 -1.32 17.93 45.41
N HIS A 74 -2.62 18.23 45.51
CA HIS A 74 -3.13 19.27 46.42
C HIS A 74 -4.45 18.90 47.11
N ASN A 75 -4.42 18.01 48.13
CA ASN A 75 -5.26 18.24 49.31
C ASN A 75 -4.80 17.48 50.57
N THR A 76 -4.47 18.27 51.59
CA THR A 76 -3.96 17.84 52.91
C THR A 76 -5.01 18.12 54.00
N GLN A 77 -5.03 17.23 55.01
CA GLN A 77 -5.49 17.38 56.41
C GLN A 77 -6.94 17.02 56.85
N THR A 78 -7.05 15.79 57.40
CA THR A 78 -7.62 15.29 58.69
C THR A 78 -8.64 16.07 59.53
N ILE A 79 -9.69 15.37 60.08
CA ILE A 79 -10.12 15.35 61.52
C ILE A 79 -10.81 13.99 61.94
N TYR A 80 -10.39 13.42 63.08
CA TYR A 80 -10.80 12.14 63.74
C TYR A 80 -12.13 12.29 64.50
N ASN A 81 -13.17 11.46 64.31
CA ASN A 81 -13.39 10.20 65.05
C ASN A 81 -14.47 9.28 64.40
N LYS A 82 -14.76 9.50 63.12
CA LYS A 82 -15.49 8.55 62.22
C LYS A 82 -14.54 8.09 61.12
N GLN A 83 -13.26 8.00 61.48
CA GLN A 83 -12.16 8.14 60.55
C GLN A 83 -11.46 6.82 60.27
N ASP A 84 -11.47 5.84 61.17
CA ASP A 84 -10.79 4.55 60.92
C ASP A 84 -11.50 3.68 59.87
N ILE A 85 -12.84 3.70 59.80
CA ILE A 85 -13.59 2.96 58.76
C ILE A 85 -13.50 3.68 57.42
N LYS A 86 -13.72 5.01 57.39
CA LYS A 86 -13.59 5.81 56.15
C LYS A 86 -12.17 5.77 55.59
N LYS A 87 -11.14 5.84 56.44
CA LYS A 87 -9.73 5.74 56.07
C LYS A 87 -9.40 4.32 55.59
N SER A 88 -9.97 3.28 56.19
CA SER A 88 -9.85 1.90 55.70
C SER A 88 -10.50 1.68 54.33
N ASP A 89 -11.69 2.24 54.09
CA ASP A 89 -12.39 2.10 52.80
C ASP A 89 -11.69 2.89 51.68
N LEU A 90 -11.21 4.10 51.97
CA LEU A 90 -10.36 4.87 51.06
C LEU A 90 -9.08 4.10 50.71
N GLN A 91 -8.44 3.47 51.70
CA GLN A 91 -7.23 2.68 51.48
C GLN A 91 -7.46 1.45 50.59
N LYS A 92 -8.61 0.77 50.74
CA LYS A 92 -9.02 -0.34 49.86
C LYS A 92 -9.30 0.12 48.42
N ILE A 93 -9.87 1.31 48.25
CA ILE A 93 -10.10 1.91 46.92
C ILE A 93 -8.75 2.23 46.26
N ASP A 94 -7.79 2.75 47.02
CA ASP A 94 -6.45 3.04 46.51
C ASP A 94 -5.68 1.77 46.15
N GLU A 95 -5.83 0.69 46.91
CA GLU A 95 -5.29 -0.63 46.59
C GLU A 95 -5.95 -1.22 45.32
N PHE A 96 -7.28 -1.14 45.22
CA PHE A 96 -8.00 -1.59 44.02
C PHE A 96 -7.60 -0.81 42.76
N LYS A 97 -7.40 0.51 42.86
CA LYS A 97 -6.86 1.33 41.77
C LYS A 97 -5.46 0.89 41.34
N LYS A 98 -4.59 0.56 42.30
CA LYS A 98 -3.24 0.04 42.00
C LYS A 98 -3.29 -1.32 41.32
N ASP A 99 -4.21 -2.19 41.72
CA ASP A 99 -4.41 -3.49 41.09
C ASP A 99 -4.89 -3.35 39.64
N ILE A 100 -5.89 -2.48 39.38
CA ILE A 100 -6.34 -2.15 38.02
C ILE A 100 -5.17 -1.65 37.17
N TYR A 101 -4.43 -0.66 37.68
CA TYR A 101 -3.27 -0.12 36.97
C TYR A 101 -2.23 -1.21 36.66
N SER A 102 -1.97 -2.13 37.60
CA SER A 102 -1.03 -3.22 37.39
C SER A 102 -1.48 -4.19 36.29
N ILE A 103 -2.79 -4.44 36.19
CA ILE A 103 -3.39 -5.31 35.18
C ILE A 103 -3.37 -4.63 33.80
N GLU A 104 -3.82 -3.38 33.72
CA GLU A 104 -3.88 -2.64 32.45
C GLU A 104 -2.50 -2.35 31.87
N ARG A 105 -1.49 -2.12 32.73
CA ARG A 105 -0.11 -1.90 32.32
C ARG A 105 0.45 -3.05 31.46
N ILE A 106 -0.03 -4.28 31.66
CA ILE A 106 0.36 -5.45 30.86
C ILE A 106 -0.01 -5.26 29.38
N ALA A 107 -1.14 -4.60 29.08
CA ALA A 107 -1.59 -4.32 27.73
C ALA A 107 -1.10 -2.97 27.21
N LEU A 108 -1.08 -1.93 28.06
CA LEU A 108 -0.74 -0.56 27.67
C LEU A 108 0.73 -0.39 27.27
N ILE A 109 1.66 -1.11 27.93
CA ILE A 109 3.09 -1.02 27.58
C ILE A 109 3.34 -1.49 26.14
N PRO A 110 2.95 -2.71 25.72
CA PRO A 110 3.10 -3.15 24.33
C PRO A 110 2.41 -2.23 23.31
N MET A 111 1.24 -1.68 23.66
CA MET A 111 0.52 -0.74 22.79
C MET A 111 1.30 0.56 22.60
N ARG A 112 1.85 1.13 23.68
CA ARG A 112 2.70 2.32 23.60
C ARG A 112 3.98 2.06 22.80
N GLU A 113 4.61 0.90 23.01
CA GLU A 113 5.82 0.51 22.29
C GLU A 113 5.60 0.35 20.78
N CYS A 114 4.35 0.10 20.34
CA CYS A 114 4.05 -0.03 18.92
C CYS A 114 3.62 1.28 18.21
N LEU A 115 3.32 2.35 18.95
CA LEU A 115 2.97 3.68 18.39
C LEU A 115 4.07 4.28 17.49
N PRO A 116 5.38 4.17 17.77
CA PRO A 116 6.40 4.63 16.84
C PRO A 116 6.33 3.93 15.47
N TYR A 117 5.92 2.66 15.43
CA TYR A 117 5.77 1.92 14.17
C TYR A 117 4.58 2.42 13.35
N THR A 118 3.49 2.88 13.99
CA THR A 118 2.33 3.42 13.26
C THR A 118 2.66 4.73 12.55
N ASN A 119 3.42 5.63 13.19
CA ASN A 119 3.93 6.85 12.56
C ASN A 119 4.86 6.57 11.37
N ASN A 120 5.72 5.55 11.49
CA ASN A 120 6.59 5.13 10.39
C ASN A 120 5.79 4.50 9.24
N LEU A 121 4.72 3.76 9.54
CA LEU A 121 3.79 3.23 8.55
C LEU A 121 3.03 4.34 7.81
N GLN A 122 2.58 5.38 8.52
CA GLN A 122 1.93 6.53 7.91
C GLN A 122 2.85 7.24 6.92
N LYS A 123 4.08 7.57 7.34
CA LYS A 123 5.09 8.16 6.45
C LYS A 123 5.41 7.24 5.26
N GLY A 124 5.50 5.94 5.51
CA GLY A 124 5.68 4.93 4.47
C GLY A 124 4.54 4.90 3.46
N LEU A 125 3.29 5.10 3.91
CA LEU A 125 2.09 5.13 3.07
C LEU A 125 2.00 6.43 2.24
N GLU A 126 2.34 7.57 2.83
CA GLU A 126 2.46 8.85 2.11
C GLU A 126 3.51 8.76 1.01
N ASN A 127 4.71 8.28 1.35
CA ASN A 127 5.80 8.05 0.37
C ASN A 127 5.37 7.08 -0.74
N LEU A 128 4.63 6.02 -0.40
CA LEU A 128 4.14 5.06 -1.39
C LEU A 128 3.16 5.69 -2.38
N THR A 129 2.31 6.60 -1.90
CA THR A 129 1.36 7.32 -2.76
C THR A 129 2.12 8.20 -3.75
N GLN A 130 3.10 8.97 -3.27
CA GLN A 130 3.97 9.76 -4.13
C GLN A 130 4.72 8.89 -5.15
N ILE A 131 5.31 7.78 -4.71
CA ILE A 131 6.00 6.83 -5.60
C ILE A 131 5.05 6.27 -6.67
N LYS A 132 3.77 6.03 -6.32
CA LYS A 132 2.77 5.58 -7.29
C LYS A 132 2.54 6.61 -8.37
N ASP A 133 2.35 7.87 -7.98
CA ASP A 133 2.13 8.97 -8.92
C ASP A 133 3.35 9.17 -9.83
N ASP A 134 4.56 9.11 -9.27
CA ASP A 134 5.81 9.18 -10.04
C ASP A 134 5.94 8.04 -11.05
N VAL A 135 5.55 6.81 -10.68
CA VAL A 135 5.55 5.65 -11.58
C VAL A 135 4.52 5.79 -12.70
N VAL A 136 3.31 6.28 -12.39
CA VAL A 136 2.27 6.53 -13.40
C VAL A 136 2.74 7.58 -14.39
N TYR A 137 3.27 8.70 -13.91
CA TYR A 137 3.83 9.74 -14.76
C TYR A 137 4.98 9.23 -15.63
N ALA A 138 5.91 8.46 -15.06
CA ALA A 138 7.01 7.85 -15.81
C ALA A 138 6.52 6.88 -16.90
N LYS A 139 5.42 6.17 -16.65
CA LYS A 139 4.75 5.31 -17.64
C LYS A 139 4.22 6.14 -18.82
N GLU A 140 3.45 7.19 -18.53
CA GLU A 140 2.89 8.10 -19.53
C GLU A 140 3.99 8.71 -20.41
N MET A 141 5.09 9.16 -19.81
CA MET A 141 6.24 9.69 -20.57
C MET A 141 6.91 8.65 -21.46
N CYS A 142 6.92 7.37 -21.06
CA CYS A 142 7.42 6.31 -21.93
C CYS A 142 6.47 6.05 -23.11
N GLU A 143 5.16 6.09 -22.88
CA GLU A 143 4.12 5.93 -23.91
C GLU A 143 4.18 7.07 -24.94
N ASP A 144 4.32 8.32 -24.47
CA ASP A 144 4.51 9.50 -25.33
C ASP A 144 5.76 9.35 -26.22
N VAL A 145 6.87 8.89 -25.66
CA VAL A 145 8.10 8.67 -26.43
C VAL A 145 7.94 7.57 -27.47
N VAL A 146 7.21 6.49 -27.16
CA VAL A 146 6.88 5.45 -28.15
C VAL A 146 6.09 6.06 -29.32
N GLU A 147 5.07 6.88 -29.04
CA GLU A 147 4.28 7.56 -30.07
C GLU A 147 5.12 8.52 -30.93
N ILE A 148 6.03 9.28 -30.29
CA ILE A 148 6.98 10.15 -31.00
C ILE A 148 7.82 9.32 -31.97
N TYR A 149 8.35 8.18 -31.53
CA TYR A 149 9.14 7.33 -32.40
C TYR A 149 8.31 6.70 -33.51
N ASP A 150 7.08 6.26 -33.26
CA ASP A 150 6.22 5.72 -34.32
C ASP A 150 6.01 6.73 -35.45
N ASN A 151 5.76 7.98 -35.10
CA ASN A 151 5.54 9.08 -36.05
C ASN A 151 6.84 9.69 -36.62
N MET A 152 8.01 9.38 -36.05
CA MET A 152 9.28 9.93 -36.48
C MET A 152 9.64 9.47 -37.91
N LYS A 153 9.88 10.41 -38.81
CA LYS A 153 10.39 10.12 -40.16
C LYS A 153 11.91 9.96 -40.12
N VAL A 154 12.40 8.88 -40.70
CA VAL A 154 13.84 8.63 -40.85
C VAL A 154 14.36 9.40 -42.07
N PRO A 155 15.46 10.15 -41.96
CA PRO A 155 16.02 10.87 -43.09
C PRO A 155 16.63 9.90 -44.12
N THR A 156 16.41 10.18 -45.40
CA THR A 156 17.05 9.46 -46.50
C THR A 156 18.53 9.82 -46.58
N LEU A 157 19.39 8.82 -46.61
CA LEU A 157 20.84 8.96 -46.77
C LEU A 157 21.28 8.69 -48.22
N SER A 158 22.57 8.92 -48.50
CA SER A 158 23.17 8.73 -49.83
C SER A 158 23.02 7.32 -50.38
N LYS A 159 22.94 6.31 -49.51
CA LYS A 159 22.65 4.91 -49.85
C LYS A 159 21.39 4.43 -49.14
N ASP A 160 20.61 3.61 -49.84
CA ASP A 160 19.40 2.99 -49.27
C ASP A 160 19.72 2.13 -48.04
N GLU A 161 20.82 1.38 -48.09
CA GLU A 161 21.31 0.55 -46.97
C GLU A 161 21.53 1.38 -45.69
N TYR A 162 22.11 2.57 -45.81
CA TYR A 162 22.32 3.47 -44.67
C TYR A 162 20.99 3.95 -44.08
N THR A 163 20.01 4.24 -44.95
CA THR A 163 18.66 4.63 -44.54
C THR A 163 17.97 3.47 -43.80
N GLN A 164 18.13 2.23 -44.27
CA GLN A 164 17.60 1.04 -43.58
C GLN A 164 18.23 0.82 -42.20
N ILE A 165 19.53 1.11 -42.03
CA ILE A 165 20.19 1.01 -40.72
C ILE A 165 19.61 2.05 -39.74
N LEU A 166 19.36 3.29 -40.20
CA LEU A 166 18.69 4.30 -39.39
C LEU A 166 17.26 3.88 -38.98
N ASP A 167 16.51 3.25 -39.89
CA ASP A 167 15.17 2.74 -39.59
C ASP A 167 15.19 1.64 -38.52
N ARG A 168 16.09 0.68 -38.65
CA ARG A 168 16.30 -0.35 -37.62
C ARG A 168 16.80 0.23 -36.30
N ALA A 169 17.56 1.32 -36.34
CA ALA A 169 18.03 2.03 -35.14
C ALA A 169 16.85 2.73 -34.43
N LYS A 170 15.94 3.39 -35.18
CA LYS A 170 14.69 3.95 -34.65
C LYS A 170 13.86 2.87 -33.93
N VAL A 171 13.67 1.70 -34.55
CA VAL A 171 12.91 0.58 -33.96
C VAL A 171 13.50 0.13 -32.62
N ASN A 172 14.83 0.04 -32.51
CA ASN A 172 15.50 -0.32 -31.25
C ASN A 172 15.18 0.69 -30.13
N VAL A 173 15.17 2.00 -30.43
CA VAL A 173 14.85 3.02 -29.42
C VAL A 173 13.38 2.96 -29.05
N ARG A 174 12.45 2.80 -30.01
CA ARG A 174 11.03 2.62 -29.70
C ARG A 174 10.81 1.44 -28.74
N LYS A 175 11.40 0.29 -29.07
CA LYS A 175 11.30 -0.94 -28.26
C LYS A 175 11.91 -0.78 -26.86
N THR A 176 12.94 0.06 -26.71
CA THR A 176 13.49 0.42 -25.40
C THR A 176 12.41 1.05 -24.51
N TYR A 177 11.62 1.99 -25.05
CA TYR A 177 10.57 2.67 -24.29
C TYR A 177 9.30 1.81 -24.12
N GLU A 178 8.97 0.92 -25.06
CA GLU A 178 7.95 -0.13 -24.86
C GLU A 178 8.29 -1.01 -23.65
N LEU A 179 9.53 -1.47 -23.54
CA LEU A 179 10.00 -2.30 -22.43
C LEU A 179 10.01 -1.51 -21.10
N ARG A 180 10.38 -0.23 -21.13
CA ARG A 180 10.30 0.64 -19.94
C ARG A 180 8.86 0.87 -19.49
N THR A 181 7.92 0.98 -20.43
CA THR A 181 6.47 1.06 -20.13
C THR A 181 6.01 -0.19 -19.37
N LEU A 182 6.39 -1.39 -19.85
CA LEU A 182 6.08 -2.66 -19.17
C LEU A 182 6.75 -2.77 -17.79
N ALA A 183 7.95 -2.20 -17.63
CA ALA A 183 8.61 -2.09 -16.33
C ALA A 183 7.82 -1.17 -15.38
N MET A 184 7.35 0.00 -15.84
CA MET A 184 6.56 0.91 -15.03
C MET A 184 5.18 0.31 -14.67
N GLU A 185 4.53 -0.38 -15.60
CA GLU A 185 3.29 -1.13 -15.32
C GLU A 185 3.52 -2.20 -14.25
N SER A 186 4.65 -2.91 -14.31
CA SER A 186 5.04 -3.88 -13.28
C SER A 186 5.33 -3.18 -11.93
N SER A 187 5.90 -1.97 -11.93
CA SER A 187 6.09 -1.15 -10.73
C SER A 187 4.75 -0.72 -10.11
N SER A 188 3.78 -0.27 -10.91
CA SER A 188 2.42 0.03 -10.41
C SER A 188 1.79 -1.21 -9.79
N ASN A 189 1.90 -2.37 -10.46
CA ASN A 189 1.39 -3.63 -9.92
C ASN A 189 2.10 -4.06 -8.62
N LEU A 190 3.41 -3.84 -8.49
CA LEU A 190 4.14 -4.08 -7.24
C LEU A 190 3.59 -3.20 -6.11
N ILE A 191 3.35 -1.93 -6.39
CA ILE A 191 2.84 -0.97 -5.41
C ILE A 191 1.42 -1.35 -4.97
N ASP A 192 0.55 -1.70 -5.91
CA ASP A 192 -0.85 -2.00 -5.62
C ASP A 192 -1.05 -3.36 -4.95
N THR A 193 -0.33 -4.38 -5.40
CA THR A 193 -0.52 -5.75 -4.92
C THR A 193 0.43 -6.16 -3.80
N LYS A 194 1.50 -5.40 -3.57
CA LYS A 194 2.63 -5.76 -2.68
C LYS A 194 3.30 -7.09 -3.03
N ASN A 195 3.09 -7.60 -4.24
CA ASN A 195 3.61 -8.89 -4.64
C ASN A 195 5.05 -8.77 -5.19
N PRO A 196 6.04 -9.39 -4.54
CA PRO A 196 7.44 -9.28 -4.96
C PRO A 196 7.73 -9.92 -6.32
N ILE A 197 6.84 -10.73 -6.89
CA ILE A 197 7.03 -11.30 -8.24
C ILE A 197 7.25 -10.21 -9.31
N TYR A 198 6.66 -9.03 -9.10
CA TYR A 198 6.80 -7.91 -10.02
C TYR A 198 8.21 -7.30 -10.00
N ILE A 199 8.99 -7.47 -8.91
CA ILE A 199 10.40 -7.04 -8.85
C ILE A 199 11.23 -7.74 -9.93
N ASN A 200 11.00 -9.05 -10.13
CA ASN A 200 11.69 -9.82 -11.16
C ASN A 200 11.32 -9.32 -12.56
N LYS A 201 10.02 -9.03 -12.80
CA LYS A 201 9.54 -8.50 -14.08
C LYS A 201 10.12 -7.12 -14.40
N ILE A 202 10.14 -6.21 -13.42
CA ILE A 202 10.77 -4.88 -13.55
C ILE A 202 12.24 -5.05 -13.97
N THR A 203 12.97 -5.89 -13.25
CA THR A 203 14.39 -6.14 -13.52
C THR A 203 14.62 -6.73 -14.91
N GLU A 204 13.77 -7.67 -15.34
CA GLU A 204 13.85 -8.30 -16.66
C GLU A 204 13.59 -7.29 -17.78
N TYR A 205 12.50 -6.53 -17.71
CA TYR A 205 12.17 -5.54 -18.73
C TYR A 205 13.21 -4.43 -18.83
N LEU A 206 13.76 -3.96 -17.71
CA LEU A 206 14.85 -2.97 -17.72
C LEU A 206 16.11 -3.54 -18.39
N LYS A 207 16.52 -4.79 -18.09
CA LYS A 207 17.64 -5.46 -18.75
C LYS A 207 17.44 -5.60 -20.25
N LEU A 208 16.23 -5.97 -20.68
CA LEU A 208 15.90 -6.05 -22.10
C LEU A 208 15.94 -4.67 -22.77
N SER A 209 15.43 -3.62 -22.10
CA SER A 209 15.52 -2.22 -22.57
C SER A 209 16.98 -1.80 -22.76
N ASP A 210 17.85 -2.11 -21.81
CA ASP A 210 19.28 -1.77 -21.88
C ASP A 210 20.00 -2.46 -23.05
N LYS A 211 19.56 -3.68 -23.41
CA LYS A 211 20.06 -4.38 -24.59
C LYS A 211 19.63 -3.69 -25.88
N GLU A 212 18.39 -3.23 -25.98
CA GLU A 212 17.88 -2.54 -27.17
C GLU A 212 18.57 -1.18 -27.37
N ILE A 213 18.74 -0.38 -26.32
CA ILE A 213 19.44 0.91 -26.42
C ILE A 213 20.94 0.75 -26.74
N THR A 214 21.57 -0.33 -26.24
CA THR A 214 22.95 -0.67 -26.62
C THR A 214 23.02 -1.06 -28.10
N SER A 215 22.05 -1.84 -28.58
CA SER A 215 21.96 -2.23 -29.99
C SER A 215 21.76 -1.01 -30.89
N PHE A 216 20.98 -0.01 -30.46
CA PHE A 216 20.88 1.29 -31.14
C PHE A 216 22.25 1.99 -31.23
N LYS A 217 22.95 2.15 -30.09
CA LYS A 217 24.26 2.82 -30.04
C LYS A 217 25.27 2.16 -30.97
N ASN A 218 25.35 0.83 -30.95
CA ASN A 218 26.27 0.07 -31.78
C ASN A 218 25.96 0.27 -33.27
N LYS A 219 24.70 0.13 -33.70
CA LYS A 219 24.29 0.35 -35.10
C LYS A 219 24.63 1.75 -35.61
N ILE A 220 24.41 2.79 -34.78
CA ILE A 220 24.72 4.17 -35.16
C ILE A 220 26.24 4.38 -35.27
N ASN A 221 27.03 3.80 -34.37
CA ASN A 221 28.47 3.91 -34.42
C ASN A 221 29.06 3.15 -35.61
N GLU A 222 28.63 1.91 -35.84
CA GLU A 222 29.02 1.11 -37.00
C GLU A 222 28.71 1.84 -38.31
N LEU A 223 27.48 2.36 -38.46
CA LEU A 223 27.10 3.15 -39.64
C LEU A 223 28.01 4.36 -39.86
N LYS A 224 28.37 5.07 -38.80
CA LYS A 224 29.27 6.23 -38.89
C LYS A 224 30.67 5.82 -39.36
N GLU A 225 31.20 4.71 -38.87
CA GLU A 225 32.52 4.22 -39.29
C GLU A 225 32.46 3.74 -40.75
N THR A 226 31.44 2.97 -41.14
CA THR A 226 31.25 2.55 -42.54
C THR A 226 31.20 3.73 -43.51
N ILE A 227 30.50 4.81 -43.15
CA ILE A 227 30.42 6.02 -44.00
C ILE A 227 31.78 6.74 -44.08
N LYS A 228 32.63 6.69 -43.06
CA LYS A 228 33.95 7.34 -43.06
C LYS A 228 35.01 6.56 -43.84
N GLU A 229 34.86 5.24 -43.91
CA GLU A 229 35.81 4.34 -44.57
C GLU A 229 35.60 4.26 -46.10
N GLU A 230 34.48 4.78 -46.60
CA GLU A 230 34.17 4.93 -48.04
C GLU A 230 34.62 6.27 -48.63
#